data_AF-A0A496UJV8-F1
#
_entry.id   AF-A0A496UJV8-F1
#
_cell.length_a   1.000
_cell.length_b   1.000
_cell.length_c   1.000
_cell.angle_alpha   90.00
_cell.angle_beta   90.00
_cell.angle_gamma   90.00
#
_symmetry.space_group_name_H-M   'P 1'
#
loop_
_entity.id
_entity.type
_entity.pdbx_description
1 polymer ?
#
loop_
_entity_poly.entity_id
_entity_poly.type
_entity_poly.pdbx_seq_one_letter_code
_entity_poly.pdbx_strand_id
1 'polypeptide(L)'
;MFTLLPNEMELSMRYLGKNGKTRLERMFHTGLDSIDDEQIEQAETRAGTKIDRLEGSGIPESLEGLWQDIKLLYSMIRDSILGRYKLPYRTIAAVSFTLLYFVNPFDLIPDIIPVVGYIDDAFVVTLCIKFIGTDLEKYRKWIRNGKKSDN
;
A
#
# COMPACT_ATOMS: atom_id res chain seq x y z
N MET A 1 -15.52 -11.79 1.26
CA MET A 1 -15.35 -10.57 0.45
C MET A 1 -15.40 -9.33 1.35
N PHE A 2 -14.30 -8.99 2.02
CA PHE A 2 -14.21 -7.77 2.84
C PHE A 2 -13.61 -6.66 1.98
N THR A 3 -14.45 -6.07 1.13
CA THR A 3 -14.21 -4.72 0.64
C THR A 3 -14.37 -3.83 1.86
N LEU A 4 -13.29 -3.19 2.34
CA LEU A 4 -13.46 -2.06 3.24
C LEU A 4 -14.20 -0.99 2.45
N LEU A 5 -15.52 -0.94 2.69
CA LEU A 5 -16.43 -0.06 1.97
C LEU A 5 -15.96 1.40 2.18
N PRO A 6 -16.18 2.27 1.17
CA PRO A 6 -16.02 3.72 1.30
C PRO A 6 -16.57 4.29 2.62
N ASN A 7 -17.62 3.67 3.18
CA ASN A 7 -18.28 4.05 4.43
C ASN A 7 -17.37 4.03 5.67
N GLU A 8 -16.52 3.03 5.88
CA GLU A 8 -15.66 2.95 7.10
C GLU A 8 -14.60 4.07 7.09
N MET A 9 -14.07 4.36 5.91
CA MET A 9 -13.17 5.48 5.66
C MET A 9 -13.87 6.83 5.82
N GLU A 10 -15.11 6.95 5.34
CA GLU A 10 -15.89 8.18 5.47
C GLU A 10 -16.32 8.42 6.92
N LEU A 11 -16.59 7.35 7.68
CA LEU A 11 -16.87 7.36 9.11
C LEU A 11 -15.64 7.78 9.91
N SER A 12 -14.48 7.15 9.70
CA SER A 12 -13.23 7.54 10.35
C SER A 12 -12.82 8.97 10.00
N MET A 13 -12.95 9.38 8.73
CA MET A 13 -12.72 10.78 8.33
C MET A 13 -13.75 11.77 8.90
N ARG A 14 -15.00 11.34 9.13
CA ARG A 14 -15.99 12.13 9.89
C ARG A 14 -15.59 12.28 11.35
N TYR A 15 -15.10 11.22 11.98
CA TYR A 15 -14.66 11.22 13.37
C TYR A 15 -13.44 12.12 13.63
N LEU A 16 -12.52 12.22 12.67
CA LEU A 16 -11.30 13.01 12.77
C LEU A 16 -11.49 14.52 12.57
N GLY A 17 -12.67 14.97 12.11
CA GLY A 17 -12.96 16.37 11.82
C GLY A 17 -12.12 16.96 10.66
N LYS A 18 -12.49 18.16 10.17
CA LYS A 18 -11.80 18.80 9.01
C LYS A 18 -10.30 18.95 9.21
N ASN A 19 -9.85 19.26 10.43
CA ASN A 19 -8.44 19.45 10.75
C ASN A 19 -7.65 18.14 10.85
N GLY A 20 -8.28 17.04 11.30
CA GLY A 20 -7.65 15.73 11.37
C GLY A 20 -7.43 15.12 9.98
N LYS A 21 -8.41 15.28 9.09
CA LYS A 21 -8.28 14.83 7.68
C LYS A 21 -7.08 15.49 6.98
N THR A 22 -6.97 16.82 7.07
CA THR A 22 -5.85 17.56 6.45
C THR A 22 -4.50 17.20 7.06
N ARG A 23 -4.44 16.81 8.34
CA ARG A 23 -3.20 16.33 8.97
C ARG A 23 -2.77 14.96 8.44
N LEU A 24 -3.70 14.03 8.25
CA LEU A 24 -3.38 12.69 7.74
C LEU A 24 -2.89 12.72 6.29
N GLU A 25 -3.53 13.51 5.44
CA GLU A 25 -3.06 13.71 4.06
C GLU A 25 -1.63 14.29 4.06
N ARG A 26 -1.35 15.28 4.93
CA ARG A 26 -0.01 15.85 5.06
C ARG A 26 1.02 14.84 5.57
N MET A 27 0.69 14.07 6.60
CA MET A 27 1.57 13.03 7.14
C MET A 27 1.90 11.99 6.08
N PHE A 28 0.89 11.55 5.32
CA PHE A 28 1.09 10.62 4.22
C PHE A 28 2.05 11.21 3.19
N HIS A 29 1.79 12.44 2.73
CA HIS A 29 2.68 13.14 1.79
C HIS A 29 4.11 13.30 2.31
N THR A 30 4.30 13.71 3.56
CA THR A 30 5.63 13.83 4.18
C THR A 30 6.34 12.48 4.27
N GLY A 31 5.62 11.41 4.59
CA GLY A 31 6.16 10.05 4.59
C GLY A 31 6.58 9.57 3.20
N LEU A 32 5.88 9.98 2.14
CA LEU A 32 6.29 9.66 0.76
C LEU A 32 7.60 10.34 0.38
N ASP A 33 7.79 11.59 0.81
CA ASP A 33 8.99 12.37 0.49
C ASP A 33 10.23 11.86 1.27
N SER A 34 10.04 11.08 2.34
CA SER A 34 11.13 10.45 3.11
C SER A 34 11.51 9.05 2.64
N ILE A 35 10.77 8.45 1.69
CA ILE A 35 11.14 7.15 1.11
C ILE A 35 12.32 7.37 0.16
N ASP A 36 13.42 6.68 0.39
CA ASP A 36 14.58 6.60 -0.50
C ASP A 36 14.65 5.24 -1.21
N ASP A 37 15.62 5.10 -2.11
CA ASP A 37 15.79 3.88 -2.91
C ASP A 37 16.09 2.65 -2.06
N GLU A 38 16.77 2.82 -0.91
CA GLU A 38 17.04 1.74 0.04
C GLU A 38 15.73 1.21 0.64
N GLN A 39 14.86 2.11 1.11
CA GLN A 39 13.55 1.73 1.62
C GLN A 39 12.68 1.08 0.54
N ILE A 40 12.76 1.53 -0.72
CA ILE A 40 12.06 0.90 -1.86
C ILE A 40 12.51 -0.56 -2.03
N GLU A 41 13.81 -0.83 -2.01
CA GLU A 41 14.37 -2.18 -2.15
C GLU A 41 14.01 -3.06 -0.93
N GLN A 42 14.10 -2.50 0.28
CA GLN A 42 13.68 -3.20 1.50
C GLN A 42 12.19 -3.55 1.45
N ALA A 43 11.34 -2.66 0.92
CA ALA A 43 9.91 -2.90 0.78
C ALA A 43 9.65 -4.14 -0.09
N GLU A 44 10.29 -4.23 -1.25
CA GLU A 44 10.14 -5.37 -2.16
C GLU A 44 10.63 -6.66 -1.51
N THR A 45 11.85 -6.66 -0.97
CA THR A 45 12.47 -7.87 -0.41
C THR A 45 11.68 -8.41 0.79
N ARG A 46 11.34 -7.51 1.73
CA ARG A 46 10.65 -7.89 2.97
C ARG A 46 9.20 -8.27 2.69
N ALA A 47 8.52 -7.57 1.78
CA ALA A 47 7.14 -7.89 1.42
C ALA A 47 7.06 -9.24 0.70
N GLY A 48 7.94 -9.49 -0.27
CA GLY A 48 8.02 -10.80 -0.95
C GLY A 48 8.19 -11.94 0.04
N THR A 49 9.17 -11.81 0.96
CA THR A 49 9.42 -12.83 1.98
C THR A 49 8.19 -13.06 2.90
N LYS A 50 7.49 -12.00 3.30
CA LYS A 50 6.30 -12.12 4.16
C LYS A 50 5.11 -12.70 3.39
N ILE A 51 4.95 -12.33 2.12
CA ILE A 51 3.92 -12.87 1.22
C ILE A 51 4.08 -14.37 1.05
N ASP A 52 5.28 -14.83 0.70
CA ASP A 52 5.55 -16.26 0.49
C ASP A 52 5.28 -17.10 1.74
N ARG A 53 5.65 -16.57 2.92
CA ARG A 53 5.39 -17.23 4.21
C ARG A 53 3.90 -17.34 4.51
N LEU A 54 3.15 -16.29 4.24
CA LEU A 54 1.72 -16.20 4.58
C LEU A 54 0.82 -16.97 3.60
N GLU A 55 1.22 -17.09 2.33
CA GLU A 55 0.52 -17.98 1.39
C GLU A 55 0.60 -19.44 1.84
N GLY A 56 1.72 -19.87 2.42
CA GLY A 56 1.88 -21.22 2.96
C GLY A 56 1.08 -21.51 4.24
N SER A 57 0.81 -20.49 5.06
CA SER A 57 0.09 -20.66 6.34
C SER A 57 -1.43 -20.59 6.22
N GLY A 58 -1.96 -20.15 5.07
CA GLY A 58 -3.37 -19.88 4.86
C GLY A 58 -3.80 -18.52 5.43
N ILE A 59 -4.59 -17.77 4.66
CA ILE A 59 -5.15 -16.47 5.05
C ILE A 59 -6.64 -16.66 5.38
N PRO A 60 -7.16 -16.04 6.46
CA PRO A 60 -8.59 -16.04 6.75
C PRO A 60 -9.43 -15.51 5.58
N GLU A 61 -10.58 -16.12 5.31
CA GLU A 61 -11.48 -15.72 4.20
C GLU A 61 -11.93 -14.24 4.30
N SER A 62 -12.03 -13.71 5.52
CA SER A 62 -12.32 -12.30 5.77
C SER A 62 -11.21 -11.36 5.25
N LEU A 63 -9.96 -11.82 5.16
CA LEU A 63 -8.81 -11.02 4.75
C LEU A 63 -8.36 -11.29 3.31
N GLU A 64 -9.01 -12.21 2.59
CA GLU A 64 -8.62 -12.56 1.23
C GLU A 64 -8.60 -11.34 0.28
N GLY A 65 -9.58 -10.44 0.39
CA GLY A 65 -9.63 -9.23 -0.43
C GLY A 65 -8.43 -8.32 -0.21
N LEU A 66 -8.12 -8.03 1.06
CA LEU A 66 -6.95 -7.25 1.44
C LEU A 66 -5.65 -7.92 0.98
N TRP A 67 -5.60 -9.26 1.07
CA TRP A 67 -4.45 -10.04 0.62
C TRP A 67 -4.21 -9.90 -0.89
N GLN A 68 -5.26 -9.95 -1.70
CA GLN A 68 -5.17 -9.74 -3.15
C GLN A 68 -4.68 -8.32 -3.47
N ASP A 69 -5.14 -7.32 -2.73
CA ASP A 69 -4.67 -5.95 -2.90
C ASP A 69 -3.18 -5.82 -2.53
N ILE A 70 -2.72 -6.41 -1.41
CA ILE A 70 -1.29 -6.42 -1.03
C ILE A 70 -0.44 -7.08 -2.13
N LYS A 71 -0.87 -8.23 -2.68
CA LYS A 71 -0.16 -8.91 -3.77
C LYS A 71 -0.12 -8.10 -5.05
N LEU A 72 -1.18 -7.35 -5.33
CA LEU A 72 -1.23 -6.45 -6.48
C LEU A 72 -0.25 -5.28 -6.31
N LEU A 73 -0.23 -4.66 -5.13
CA LEU A 73 0.72 -3.58 -4.79
C LEU A 73 2.17 -4.08 -4.88
N TYR A 74 2.45 -5.27 -4.33
CA TYR A 74 3.76 -5.91 -4.44
C TYR A 74 4.18 -6.16 -5.90
N SER A 75 3.29 -6.74 -6.71
CA SER A 75 3.58 -6.94 -8.13
C SER A 75 3.87 -5.62 -8.85
N MET A 76 3.10 -4.57 -8.53
CA MET A 76 3.21 -3.24 -9.14
C MET A 76 4.58 -2.61 -8.92
N ILE A 77 5.10 -2.67 -7.68
CA ILE A 77 6.43 -2.15 -7.38
C ILE A 77 7.53 -3.02 -7.98
N ARG A 78 7.38 -4.35 -7.92
CA ARG A 78 8.36 -5.30 -8.47
C ARG A 78 8.52 -5.12 -9.97
N ASP A 79 7.43 -5.01 -10.73
CA ASP A 79 7.51 -4.76 -12.17
C ASP A 79 8.09 -3.39 -12.49
N SER A 80 7.97 -2.41 -11.59
CA SER A 80 8.64 -1.11 -11.73
C SER A 80 10.14 -1.18 -11.48
N ILE A 81 10.57 -1.88 -10.43
CA ILE A 81 11.99 -2.10 -10.11
C ILE A 81 12.68 -2.90 -11.23
N LEU A 82 12.00 -3.91 -11.77
CA LEU A 82 12.49 -4.72 -12.90
C LEU A 82 12.45 -3.98 -14.25
N GLY A 83 11.98 -2.73 -14.29
CA GLY A 83 11.90 -1.92 -15.51
C GLY A 83 10.83 -2.39 -16.51
N ARG A 84 9.91 -3.28 -16.11
CA ARG A 84 8.83 -3.81 -16.95
C ARG A 84 7.64 -2.86 -17.08
N TYR A 85 7.40 -2.06 -16.04
CA TYR A 85 6.31 -1.09 -16.00
C TYR A 85 6.79 0.23 -15.41
N LYS A 86 6.54 1.36 -16.10
CA LYS A 86 7.02 2.67 -15.63
C LYS A 86 6.00 3.33 -14.71
N LEU A 87 6.40 3.62 -13.47
CA LEU A 87 5.59 4.35 -12.50
C LEU A 87 6.17 5.73 -12.18
N PRO A 88 5.31 6.70 -11.79
CA PRO A 88 5.78 7.91 -11.12
C PRO A 88 6.46 7.56 -9.80
N TYR A 89 7.54 8.27 -9.45
CA TYR A 89 8.27 8.04 -8.20
C TYR A 89 7.36 8.10 -6.96
N ARG A 90 6.43 9.06 -6.93
CA ARG A 90 5.43 9.17 -5.85
C ARG A 90 4.58 7.92 -5.66
N THR A 91 4.27 7.24 -6.75
CA THR A 91 3.49 5.99 -6.74
C THR A 91 4.33 4.85 -6.20
N ILE A 92 5.61 4.77 -6.60
CA ILE A 92 6.58 3.81 -6.05
C ILE A 92 6.73 4.03 -4.54
N ALA A 93 7.00 5.26 -4.12
CA ALA A 93 7.13 5.62 -2.70
C ALA A 93 5.88 5.26 -1.88
N ALA A 94 4.67 5.53 -2.38
CA ALA A 94 3.43 5.21 -1.69
C ALA A 94 3.21 3.70 -1.50
N VAL A 95 3.54 2.93 -2.54
CA VAL A 95 3.47 1.47 -2.49
C VAL A 95 4.53 0.93 -1.53
N SER A 96 5.79 1.41 -1.62
CA SER A 96 6.88 1.02 -0.72
C SER A 96 6.55 1.30 0.74
N PHE A 97 6.10 2.51 1.05
CA PHE A 97 5.70 2.92 2.40
C PHE A 97 4.66 1.96 2.98
N THR A 98 3.65 1.63 2.17
CA THR A 98 2.55 0.74 2.56
C THR A 98 3.03 -0.68 2.80
N LEU A 99 3.89 -1.20 1.91
CA LEU A 99 4.44 -2.55 2.03
C LEU A 99 5.41 -2.69 3.20
N LEU A 100 6.24 -1.68 3.45
CA LEU A 100 7.12 -1.66 4.63
C LEU A 100 6.32 -1.65 5.91
N TYR A 101 5.31 -0.79 5.99
CA TYR A 101 4.40 -0.74 7.13
C TYR A 101 3.68 -2.08 7.33
N PHE A 102 3.24 -2.74 6.25
CA PHE A 102 2.67 -4.09 6.32
C PHE A 102 3.65 -5.15 6.86
N VAL A 103 4.93 -5.07 6.48
CA VAL A 103 5.92 -6.07 6.92
C VAL A 103 6.34 -5.83 8.36
N ASN A 104 6.70 -4.59 8.69
CA ASN A 104 7.11 -4.18 10.03
C ASN A 104 6.52 -2.80 10.38
N PRO A 105 5.34 -2.76 11.06
CA PRO A 105 4.67 -1.50 11.38
C PRO A 105 5.48 -0.60 12.33
N PHE A 106 6.47 -1.16 13.04
CA PHE A 106 7.30 -0.44 14.01
C PHE A 106 8.60 0.16 13.43
N ASP A 107 9.04 -0.27 12.24
CA ASP A 107 10.36 0.12 11.68
C ASP A 107 10.34 1.48 10.95
N LEU A 108 9.20 1.85 10.36
CA LEU A 108 9.11 3.01 9.47
C LEU A 108 8.83 4.32 10.23
N ILE A 109 8.59 4.22 11.54
CA ILE A 109 8.12 5.31 12.40
C ILE A 109 8.98 5.51 13.67
N PRO A 110 10.31 5.36 13.69
CA PRO A 110 11.09 6.07 14.69
C PRO A 110 11.26 7.52 14.22
N ASP A 111 10.71 8.45 15.00
CA ASP A 111 11.01 9.90 15.02
C ASP A 111 10.12 10.93 14.26
N ILE A 112 9.09 10.57 13.47
CA ILE A 112 8.31 11.60 12.70
C ILE A 112 6.88 11.90 13.23
N ILE A 113 6.25 11.02 14.01
CA ILE A 113 4.83 11.19 14.40
C ILE A 113 4.58 10.88 15.89
N PRO A 114 4.52 11.88 16.80
CA PRO A 114 4.11 11.68 18.19
C PRO A 114 2.60 11.44 18.39
N VAL A 115 1.89 10.92 17.37
CA VAL A 115 0.42 10.75 17.33
C VAL A 115 0.02 9.37 16.76
N VAL A 116 0.79 8.32 17.04
CA VAL A 116 0.56 6.96 16.52
C VAL A 116 -0.18 6.13 17.56
N GLY A 117 -1.42 6.52 17.86
CA GLY A 117 -2.28 5.77 18.79
C GLY A 117 -3.45 5.04 18.12
N TYR A 118 -3.79 5.36 16.86
CA TYR A 118 -5.10 4.99 16.28
C TYR A 118 -5.11 4.70 14.77
N ILE A 119 -3.96 4.65 14.11
CA ILE A 119 -3.92 4.28 12.68
C ILE A 119 -3.86 2.75 12.60
N ASP A 120 -5.00 2.14 12.27
CA ASP A 120 -5.08 0.69 12.01
C ASP A 120 -4.39 0.33 10.69
N ASP A 121 -3.81 -0.87 10.58
CA ASP A 121 -3.01 -1.27 9.41
C ASP A 121 -3.82 -1.26 8.10
N ALA A 122 -5.11 -1.53 8.18
CA ALA A 122 -6.02 -1.46 7.05
C ALA A 122 -6.25 -0.03 6.53
N PHE A 123 -6.09 0.97 7.39
CA PHE A 123 -6.23 2.38 7.02
C PHE A 123 -5.10 2.82 6.10
N VAL A 124 -3.86 2.41 6.38
CA VAL A 124 -2.67 2.74 5.56
C VAL A 124 -2.80 2.17 4.16
N VAL A 125 -3.16 0.88 4.05
CA VAL A 125 -3.38 0.22 2.76
C VAL A 125 -4.49 0.91 1.97
N THR A 126 -5.59 1.25 2.63
CA THR A 126 -6.73 1.91 1.98
C THR A 126 -6.38 3.31 1.48
N LEU A 127 -5.63 4.09 2.28
CA LEU A 127 -5.14 5.40 1.85
C LEU A 127 -4.21 5.30 0.64
N CYS A 128 -3.30 4.33 0.65
CA CYS A 128 -2.41 4.09 -0.48
C CYS A 128 -3.20 3.79 -1.75
N ILE A 129 -4.13 2.82 -1.70
CA ILE A 129 -4.97 2.47 -2.85
C ILE A 129 -5.75 3.68 -3.38
N LYS A 130 -6.28 4.54 -2.49
CA LYS A 130 -6.94 5.79 -2.92
C LYS A 130 -5.96 6.77 -3.58
N PHE A 131 -4.77 6.92 -3.01
CA PHE A 131 -3.74 7.82 -3.53
C PHE A 131 -3.26 7.40 -4.92
N ILE A 132 -2.99 6.10 -5.11
CA ILE A 132 -2.47 5.56 -6.37
C ILE A 132 -3.57 5.06 -7.32
N GLY A 133 -4.85 5.26 -7.00
CA GLY A 133 -5.97 4.55 -7.65
C GLY A 133 -5.96 4.65 -9.17
N THR A 134 -5.58 5.80 -9.72
CA THR A 134 -5.45 5.98 -11.17
C THR A 134 -4.33 5.13 -11.76
N ASP A 135 -3.17 5.06 -11.12
CA ASP A 135 -2.03 4.27 -11.59
C ASP A 135 -2.26 2.77 -11.35
N LEU A 136 -2.91 2.41 -10.25
CA LEU A 136 -3.34 1.03 -9.96
C LEU A 136 -4.31 0.53 -11.02
N GLU A 137 -5.26 1.36 -11.48
CA GLU A 137 -6.17 0.98 -12.56
C GLU A 137 -5.43 0.78 -13.90
N LYS A 138 -4.49 1.67 -14.24
CA LYS A 138 -3.64 1.51 -15.43
C LYS A 138 -2.82 0.22 -15.36
N TYR A 139 -2.26 -0.07 -14.20
CA TYR A 139 -1.47 -1.28 -13.96
C TYR A 139 -2.33 -2.55 -14.07
N ARG A 140 -3.53 -2.57 -13.47
CA ARG A 140 -4.52 -3.66 -13.63
C ARG A 140 -4.86 -3.90 -15.11
N LYS A 141 -5.07 -2.83 -15.88
CA LYS A 141 -5.31 -2.93 -17.34
C LYS A 141 -4.11 -3.52 -18.06
N TRP A 142 -2.90 -3.10 -17.71
CA TRP A 142 -1.66 -3.61 -18.30
C TRP A 142 -1.46 -5.10 -18.04
N ILE A 143 -1.57 -5.58 -16.79
CA ILE A 143 -1.48 -7.02 -16.46
C ILE A 143 -2.52 -7.82 -17.25
N ARG A 144 -3.78 -7.33 -17.29
CA ARG A 144 -4.86 -8.01 -17.99
C ARG A 144 -4.60 -8.11 -19.49
N ASN A 145 -4.01 -7.09 -20.09
CA ASN A 145 -3.68 -7.09 -21.51
C ASN A 145 -2.46 -7.98 -21.81
N GLY A 146 -1.46 -8.01 -20.92
CA GLY A 146 -0.31 -8.94 -21.02
C GLY A 146 -0.72 -10.41 -20.91
N LYS A 147 -1.62 -10.75 -19.99
CA LYS A 147 -2.19 -12.12 -19.91
C LYS A 147 -3.03 -12.52 -21.13
N LYS A 148 -3.42 -11.56 -21.97
CA LYS A 148 -4.24 -11.78 -23.17
C LYS A 148 -3.40 -12.02 -24.43
N SER A 149 -2.07 -11.84 -24.38
CA SER A 149 -1.17 -12.18 -25.50
C SER A 149 -0.66 -13.62 -25.47
N ASP A 150 -0.84 -14.31 -24.34
CA ASP A 150 -0.29 -15.65 -24.10
C ASP A 150 -1.36 -16.76 -24.25
N ASN A 151 -2.50 -16.45 -24.87
CA ASN A 151 -3.60 -17.37 -25.22
C ASN A 151 -4.19 -17.00 -26.58
#